data_AF-A0A2G2QXG7-F1
#
_entry.id   AF-A0A2G2QXG7-F1
#
_cell.length_a   1.000
_cell.length_b   1.000
_cell.length_c   1.000
_cell.angle_alpha   90.00
_cell.angle_beta   90.00
_cell.angle_gamma   90.00
#
_symmetry.space_group_name_H-M   'P 1'
#
loop_
_entity.id
_entity.type
_entity.pdbx_description
1 polymer ?
#
loop_
_entity_poly.entity_id
_entity_poly.type
_entity_poly.pdbx_seq_one_letter_code
_entity_poly.pdbx_strand_id
1 'polypeptide(L)'
;MNISPPKSMLRTLLVAAIATTLTASVIIGMSGTASAGETQTASSAPHFTVEQSGKRVIKQGVIAYNKGDYAKAAAFNRDALHQGLRIKHKTIVYSNQCATLGSQGRYEQALAACDSALKLAPTNWQAYSNRAAVNWLNGDKVQAKLDIKSAEALDSTAAAITYNINVFG
;
A
#
# COMPACT_ATOMS: atom_id res chain seq x y z
N MET A 1 -13.06 -31.06 53.28
CA MET A 1 -12.10 -30.77 52.19
C MET A 1 -11.61 -29.34 52.44
N ASN A 2 -10.52 -29.11 53.19
CA ASN A 2 -9.13 -29.13 52.71
C ASN A 2 -9.04 -28.41 51.35
N ILE A 3 -8.40 -27.24 51.18
CA ILE A 3 -7.08 -26.79 51.64
C ILE A 3 -7.09 -25.23 51.70
N SER A 4 -6.44 -24.60 52.68
CA SER A 4 -6.04 -23.18 52.70
C SER A 4 -4.50 -23.05 52.52
N PRO A 5 -3.93 -21.82 52.38
CA PRO A 5 -3.31 -21.23 51.19
C PRO A 5 -1.76 -21.27 51.21
N PRO A 6 -1.04 -20.51 50.34
CA PRO A 6 -0.19 -19.49 50.96
C PRO A 6 -0.07 -18.15 50.22
N LYS A 7 0.18 -17.11 51.04
CA LYS A 7 0.82 -15.84 50.70
C LYS A 7 2.33 -16.01 50.71
N SER A 8 3.05 -15.53 49.70
CA SER A 8 4.48 -15.16 49.74
C SER A 8 4.90 -14.70 48.34
N MET A 9 5.82 -13.79 48.07
CA MET A 9 6.62 -12.85 48.84
C MET A 9 7.31 -11.99 47.76
N LEU A 10 7.59 -10.73 48.10
CA LEU A 10 8.61 -9.89 47.48
C LEU A 10 9.87 -10.70 47.10
N ARG A 11 10.34 -10.61 45.85
CA ARG A 11 11.78 -10.71 45.51
C ARG A 11 12.14 -9.75 44.38
N THR A 12 12.60 -8.58 44.81
CA THR A 12 13.66 -7.73 44.27
C THR A 12 14.66 -8.41 43.33
N LEU A 13 14.98 -7.74 42.21
CA LEU A 13 16.32 -7.57 41.55
C LEU A 13 16.07 -6.91 40.18
N LEU A 14 16.12 -5.59 40.04
CA LEU A 14 17.33 -4.80 39.83
C LEU A 14 18.40 -5.51 38.99
N VAL A 15 18.45 -5.21 37.70
CA VAL A 15 19.73 -4.99 37.01
C VAL A 15 19.61 -3.71 36.20
N ALA A 16 20.14 -2.64 36.77
CA ALA A 16 20.60 -1.50 36.03
C ALA A 16 21.86 -1.90 35.26
N ALA A 17 21.94 -1.53 33.99
CA ALA A 17 23.23 -1.35 33.32
C ALA A 17 23.12 -0.11 32.42
N ILE A 18 23.53 1.00 33.01
CA ILE A 18 23.95 2.21 32.32
C ILE A 18 25.17 1.83 31.49
N ALA A 19 25.14 2.12 30.18
CA ALA A 19 26.34 2.27 29.39
C ALA A 19 26.25 3.61 28.68
N THR A 20 26.72 4.62 29.40
CA THR A 20 27.23 5.89 28.89
C THR A 20 28.31 5.63 27.84
N THR A 21 28.15 6.22 26.66
CA THR A 21 29.30 6.85 25.99
C THR A 21 28.91 8.29 25.69
N LEU A 22 29.39 9.18 26.55
CA LEU A 22 29.72 10.54 26.16
C LEU A 22 30.77 10.45 25.05
N THR A 23 30.47 10.99 23.89
CA THR A 23 31.50 11.68 23.10
C THR A 23 31.09 13.14 23.05
N ALA A 24 31.62 13.90 24.02
CA ALA A 24 31.68 15.34 23.93
C ALA A 24 32.68 15.69 22.82
N SER A 25 32.17 16.08 21.66
CA SER A 25 32.97 16.79 20.67
C SER A 25 32.73 18.28 20.88
N VAL A 26 33.75 18.93 21.43
CA VAL A 26 33.91 20.39 21.45
C VAL A 26 33.92 20.85 19.99
N ILE A 27 32.87 21.53 19.54
CA ILE A 27 32.89 22.25 18.27
C ILE A 27 33.11 23.74 18.61
N ILE A 28 34.38 24.14 18.58
CA ILE A 28 34.78 25.53 18.39
C ILE A 28 34.39 25.88 16.94
N GLY A 29 33.65 26.99 16.79
CA GLY A 29 32.83 27.27 15.62
C GLY A 29 33.57 27.36 14.29
N MET A 30 32.92 26.85 13.24
CA MET A 30 32.98 27.36 11.88
C MET A 30 31.59 27.19 11.25
N SER A 31 31.11 28.26 10.64
CA SER A 31 29.83 28.38 9.95
C SER A 31 29.68 27.33 8.83
N GLY A 32 28.65 26.49 8.86
CA GLY A 32 28.36 25.58 7.75
C GLY A 32 27.38 24.44 8.06
N THR A 33 26.16 24.57 7.50
CA THR A 33 25.22 23.52 7.06
C THR A 33 24.87 22.36 8.01
N ALA A 34 23.59 22.28 8.40
CA ALA A 34 22.95 21.02 8.78
C ALA A 34 21.76 20.76 7.85
N SER A 35 21.93 19.76 6.98
CA SER A 35 20.91 19.21 6.11
C SER A 35 19.74 18.68 6.95
N ALA A 36 18.55 19.18 6.67
CA ALA A 36 17.32 18.66 7.25
C ALA A 36 17.03 17.26 6.69
N GLY A 37 17.32 16.26 7.52
CA GLY A 37 16.51 15.06 7.72
C GLY A 37 16.15 14.24 6.48
N GLU A 38 17.02 13.30 6.13
CA GLU A 38 16.59 12.06 5.49
C GLU A 38 15.65 11.33 6.47
N THR A 39 14.34 11.43 6.25
CA THR A 39 13.39 10.57 6.94
C THR A 39 13.42 9.23 6.21
N GLN A 40 14.20 8.31 6.77
CA GLN A 40 14.26 6.91 6.38
C GLN A 40 12.85 6.30 6.54
N THR A 41 12.09 6.22 5.44
CA THR A 41 10.75 5.60 5.45
C THR A 41 10.91 4.10 5.53
N ALA A 42 10.64 3.56 6.73
CA ALA A 42 10.44 2.14 6.96
C ALA A 42 9.46 1.57 5.92
N SER A 43 9.80 0.38 5.41
CA SER A 43 9.07 -0.43 4.43
C SER A 43 7.55 -0.24 4.51
N SER A 44 7.00 0.62 3.66
CA SER A 44 5.55 0.75 3.55
C SER A 44 5.08 -0.21 2.46
N ALA A 45 4.03 -0.97 2.79
CA ALA A 45 3.37 -1.87 1.87
C ALA A 45 3.06 -1.13 0.54
N PRO A 46 3.07 -1.85 -0.60
CA PRO A 46 2.80 -1.23 -1.88
C PRO A 46 1.46 -0.48 -1.85
N HIS A 47 1.48 0.74 -2.35
CA HIS A 47 0.32 1.62 -2.37
C HIS A 47 -0.56 1.31 -3.58
N PHE A 48 -1.86 1.19 -3.36
CA PHE A 48 -2.85 0.97 -4.40
C PHE A 48 -3.45 2.30 -4.87
N THR A 49 -3.70 2.40 -6.17
CA THR A 49 -4.25 3.60 -6.81
C THR A 49 -5.72 3.41 -7.16
N VAL A 50 -6.57 4.37 -6.80
CA VAL A 50 -7.99 4.39 -7.18
C VAL A 50 -8.34 5.67 -7.94
N GLU A 51 -9.12 5.53 -9.02
CA GLU A 51 -9.58 6.63 -9.86
C GLU A 51 -11.07 6.91 -9.62
N GLN A 52 -11.38 8.15 -9.22
CA GLN A 52 -12.73 8.60 -8.90
C GLN A 52 -13.48 9.27 -10.07
N SER A 53 -12.89 9.30 -11.26
CA SER A 53 -13.50 9.93 -12.43
C SER A 53 -14.75 9.16 -12.89
N GLY A 54 -15.77 9.87 -13.37
CA GLY A 54 -16.98 9.27 -13.93
C GLY A 54 -18.22 9.31 -13.03
N LYS A 55 -19.07 8.27 -13.15
CA LYS A 55 -20.43 8.22 -12.56
C LYS A 55 -20.40 8.21 -11.02
N ARG A 56 -21.52 8.62 -10.40
CA ARG A 56 -21.73 8.63 -8.94
C ARG A 56 -21.32 7.31 -8.27
N VAL A 57 -21.67 6.16 -8.85
CA VAL A 57 -21.36 4.84 -8.27
C VAL A 57 -19.85 4.58 -8.16
N ILE A 58 -19.04 5.07 -9.12
CA ILE A 58 -17.57 4.97 -9.09
C ILE A 58 -17.03 5.77 -7.91
N LYS A 59 -17.51 7.02 -7.76
CA LYS A 59 -17.14 7.88 -6.63
C LYS A 59 -17.50 7.26 -5.28
N GLN A 60 -18.65 6.63 -5.17
CA GLN A 60 -19.07 5.93 -3.94
C GLN A 60 -18.13 4.76 -3.60
N GLY A 61 -17.72 3.98 -4.61
CA GLY A 61 -16.72 2.93 -4.45
C GLY A 61 -15.40 3.47 -3.93
N VAL A 62 -14.90 4.56 -4.52
CA VAL A 62 -13.64 5.20 -4.07
C VAL A 62 -13.76 5.81 -2.68
N ILE A 63 -14.89 6.42 -2.33
CA ILE A 63 -15.13 6.95 -0.97
C ILE A 63 -15.11 5.81 0.05
N ALA A 64 -15.71 4.66 -0.25
CA ALA A 64 -15.65 3.49 0.61
C ALA A 64 -14.21 2.96 0.74
N TYR A 65 -13.49 2.88 -0.38
CA TYR A 65 -12.09 2.48 -0.42
C TYR A 65 -11.21 3.35 0.48
N ASN A 66 -11.31 4.68 0.35
CA ASN A 66 -10.54 5.64 1.14
C ASN A 66 -10.87 5.61 2.64
N LYS A 67 -12.02 5.04 3.02
CA LYS A 67 -12.40 4.80 4.42
C LYS A 67 -11.90 3.45 4.96
N GLY A 68 -11.22 2.65 4.14
CA GLY A 68 -10.83 1.28 4.45
C GLY A 68 -11.99 0.27 4.40
N ASP A 69 -13.19 0.68 4.00
CA ASP A 69 -14.35 -0.21 3.83
C ASP A 69 -14.28 -0.89 2.45
N TYR A 70 -13.31 -1.79 2.31
CA TYR A 70 -13.06 -2.49 1.05
C TYR A 70 -14.21 -3.42 0.64
N ALA A 71 -14.96 -3.95 1.61
CA ALA A 71 -16.13 -4.78 1.32
C ALA A 71 -17.22 -3.96 0.61
N LYS A 72 -17.50 -2.77 1.12
CA LYS A 72 -18.45 -1.84 0.49
C LYS A 72 -17.93 -1.27 -0.82
N ALA A 73 -16.63 -0.98 -0.92
CA ALA A 73 -16.01 -0.57 -2.18
C ALA A 73 -16.20 -1.64 -3.28
N ALA A 74 -15.97 -2.92 -2.95
CA ALA A 74 -16.16 -4.03 -3.88
C ALA A 74 -17.62 -4.21 -4.31
N ALA A 75 -18.57 -3.94 -3.40
CA ALA A 75 -20.00 -3.95 -3.74
C ALA A 75 -20.33 -2.83 -4.74
N PHE A 76 -19.89 -1.59 -4.49
CA PHE A 76 -20.12 -0.48 -5.43
C PHE A 76 -19.49 -0.73 -6.81
N ASN A 77 -18.28 -1.29 -6.86
CA ASN A 77 -17.64 -1.63 -8.13
C ASN A 77 -18.43 -2.71 -8.90
N ARG A 78 -18.92 -3.74 -8.21
CA ARG A 78 -19.79 -4.77 -8.82
C ARG A 78 -21.07 -4.15 -9.39
N ASP A 79 -21.75 -3.34 -8.58
CA ASP A 79 -22.97 -2.65 -9.00
C ASP A 79 -22.70 -1.75 -10.21
N ALA A 80 -21.56 -1.06 -10.23
CA ALA A 80 -21.15 -0.23 -11.36
C ALA A 80 -20.98 -1.06 -12.63
N LEU A 81 -20.37 -2.24 -12.57
CA LEU A 81 -20.18 -3.13 -13.72
C LEU A 81 -21.52 -3.65 -14.30
N HIS A 82 -22.57 -3.76 -13.49
CA HIS A 82 -23.91 -4.13 -13.96
C HIS A 82 -24.67 -2.99 -14.67
N GLN A 83 -24.24 -1.73 -14.56
CA GLN A 83 -24.96 -0.54 -15.08
C GLN A 83 -24.67 -0.20 -16.55
N GLY A 84 -24.21 -1.16 -17.37
CA GLY A 84 -23.99 -0.92 -18.80
C GLY A 84 -22.99 0.21 -19.10
N LEU A 85 -21.88 0.27 -18.36
CA LEU A 85 -20.89 1.34 -18.49
C LEU A 85 -20.20 1.37 -19.87
N ARG A 86 -19.89 2.57 -20.36
CA ARG A 86 -18.98 2.77 -21.50
C ARG A 86 -17.59 2.22 -21.14
N ILE A 87 -16.82 1.80 -22.16
CA ILE A 87 -15.48 1.18 -21.99
C ILE A 87 -14.59 1.98 -21.04
N LYS A 88 -14.45 3.30 -21.23
CA LYS A 88 -13.67 4.17 -20.34
C LYS A 88 -14.02 3.99 -18.86
N HIS A 89 -15.31 3.97 -18.51
CA HIS A 89 -15.76 3.80 -17.13
C HIS A 89 -15.62 2.36 -16.64
N LYS A 90 -15.78 1.35 -17.51
CA LYS A 90 -15.52 -0.05 -17.14
C LYS A 90 -14.05 -0.25 -16.78
N THR A 91 -13.13 0.31 -17.57
CA THR A 91 -11.68 0.28 -17.29
C THR A 91 -11.38 0.82 -15.88
N ILE A 92 -11.93 1.99 -15.54
CA ILE A 92 -11.77 2.62 -14.22
C ILE A 92 -12.28 1.69 -13.12
N VAL A 93 -13.48 1.12 -13.28
CA VAL A 93 -14.07 0.25 -12.27
C VAL A 93 -13.26 -1.03 -12.09
N TYR A 94 -12.75 -1.65 -13.15
CA TYR A 94 -11.88 -2.81 -13.05
C TYR A 94 -10.55 -2.49 -12.36
N SER A 95 -9.95 -1.34 -12.64
CA SER A 95 -8.73 -0.89 -11.96
C SER A 95 -8.97 -0.65 -10.46
N ASN A 96 -10.07 0.03 -10.10
CA ASN A 96 -10.48 0.22 -8.71
C ASN A 96 -10.82 -1.10 -8.00
N GLN A 97 -11.42 -2.04 -8.73
CA GLN A 97 -11.73 -3.37 -8.21
C GLN A 97 -10.44 -4.15 -7.93
N CYS A 98 -9.42 -4.03 -8.77
CA CYS A 98 -8.10 -4.60 -8.52
C CYS A 98 -7.49 -4.06 -7.23
N ALA A 99 -7.43 -2.73 -7.08
CA ALA A 99 -6.97 -2.08 -5.83
C ALA A 99 -7.76 -2.58 -4.61
N THR A 100 -9.10 -2.60 -4.71
CA THR A 100 -9.98 -3.01 -3.61
C THR A 100 -9.75 -4.46 -3.19
N LEU A 101 -9.66 -5.38 -4.14
CA LEU A 101 -9.42 -6.80 -3.86
C LEU A 101 -8.00 -7.06 -3.35
N GLY A 102 -7.01 -6.33 -3.88
CA GLY A 102 -5.63 -6.36 -3.42
C GLY A 102 -5.52 -5.95 -1.95
N SER A 103 -6.20 -4.86 -1.56
CA SER A 103 -6.30 -4.42 -0.16
C SER A 103 -7.04 -5.42 0.74
N GLN A 104 -7.82 -6.35 0.19
CA GLN A 104 -8.45 -7.45 0.93
C GLN A 104 -7.58 -8.72 1.00
N GLY A 105 -6.39 -8.73 0.39
CA GLY A 105 -5.56 -9.94 0.28
C GLY A 105 -6.06 -10.96 -0.75
N ARG A 106 -7.05 -10.61 -1.57
CA ARG A 106 -7.67 -11.51 -2.56
C ARG A 106 -6.91 -11.44 -3.89
N TYR A 107 -5.65 -11.82 -3.86
CA TYR A 107 -4.70 -11.51 -4.94
C TYR A 107 -5.09 -12.08 -6.30
N GLU A 108 -5.51 -13.34 -6.39
CA GLU A 108 -5.93 -13.95 -7.66
C GLU A 108 -7.06 -13.16 -8.35
N GLN A 109 -8.06 -12.77 -7.56
CA GLN A 109 -9.21 -12.02 -8.07
C GLN A 109 -8.83 -10.57 -8.40
N ALA A 110 -7.90 -10.00 -7.64
CA ALA A 110 -7.35 -8.68 -7.92
C ALA A 110 -6.60 -8.68 -9.25
N LEU A 111 -5.73 -9.67 -9.50
CA LEU A 111 -5.02 -9.84 -10.78
C LEU A 111 -6.01 -9.94 -11.94
N ALA A 112 -7.05 -10.77 -11.83
CA ALA A 112 -8.07 -10.89 -12.86
C ALA A 112 -8.81 -9.56 -13.15
N ALA A 113 -9.04 -8.74 -12.12
CA ALA A 113 -9.62 -7.41 -12.29
C ALA A 113 -8.65 -6.44 -12.98
N CYS A 114 -7.37 -6.48 -12.61
CA CYS A 114 -6.33 -5.71 -13.29
C CYS A 114 -6.19 -6.11 -14.77
N ASP A 115 -6.18 -7.39 -15.08
CA ASP A 115 -6.12 -7.90 -16.46
C ASP A 115 -7.36 -7.50 -17.26
N SER A 116 -8.54 -7.47 -16.63
CA SER A 116 -9.76 -6.96 -17.26
C SER A 116 -9.65 -5.47 -17.60
N ALA A 117 -9.07 -4.65 -16.72
CA ALA A 117 -8.81 -3.24 -17.02
C ALA A 117 -7.82 -3.08 -18.18
N LEU A 118 -6.72 -3.83 -18.17
CA LEU A 118 -5.67 -3.78 -19.20
C LEU A 118 -6.14 -4.32 -20.55
N LYS A 119 -7.04 -5.30 -20.57
CA LYS A 119 -7.68 -5.77 -21.81
C LYS A 119 -8.55 -4.69 -22.46
N LEU A 120 -9.22 -3.86 -21.64
CA LEU A 120 -10.05 -2.76 -22.14
C LEU A 120 -9.22 -1.53 -22.52
N ALA A 121 -8.14 -1.26 -21.79
CA ALA A 121 -7.23 -0.15 -22.05
C ALA A 121 -5.79 -0.58 -21.71
N PRO A 122 -5.01 -1.05 -22.70
CA PRO A 122 -3.62 -1.46 -22.50
C PRO A 122 -2.67 -0.34 -22.06
N THR A 123 -3.14 0.91 -22.07
CA THR A 123 -2.40 2.11 -21.67
C THR A 123 -2.86 2.66 -20.30
N ASN A 124 -3.67 1.92 -19.55
CA ASN A 124 -4.08 2.33 -18.21
C ASN A 124 -2.96 2.10 -17.20
N TRP A 125 -2.18 3.15 -16.90
CA TRP A 125 -1.05 3.07 -15.98
C TRP A 125 -1.48 2.68 -14.56
N GLN A 126 -2.68 3.07 -14.10
CA GLN A 126 -3.18 2.71 -12.77
C GLN A 126 -3.35 1.19 -12.63
N ALA A 127 -3.85 0.53 -13.69
CA ALA A 127 -4.02 -0.92 -13.70
C ALA A 127 -2.68 -1.66 -13.66
N TYR A 128 -1.65 -1.18 -14.36
CA TYR A 128 -0.29 -1.73 -14.22
C TYR A 128 0.27 -1.50 -12.81
N SER A 129 0.14 -0.30 -12.25
CA SER A 129 0.61 0.02 -10.88
C SER A 129 -0.09 -0.87 -9.84
N ASN A 130 -1.42 -1.02 -9.94
CA ASN A 130 -2.19 -1.91 -9.07
C ASN A 130 -1.78 -3.37 -9.26
N ARG A 131 -1.58 -3.84 -10.49
CA ARG A 131 -1.15 -5.23 -10.76
C ARG A 131 0.24 -5.49 -10.19
N ALA A 132 1.14 -4.52 -10.29
CA ALA A 132 2.45 -4.57 -9.66
C ALA A 132 2.36 -4.72 -8.14
N ALA A 133 1.51 -3.91 -7.49
CA ALA A 133 1.26 -4.00 -6.05
C ALA A 133 0.71 -5.37 -5.65
N VAL A 134 -0.27 -5.90 -6.40
CA VAL A 134 -0.81 -7.25 -6.15
C VAL A 134 0.27 -8.32 -6.33
N ASN A 135 1.02 -8.29 -7.44
CA ASN A 135 2.08 -9.27 -7.71
C ASN A 135 3.16 -9.24 -6.63
N TRP A 136 3.54 -8.06 -6.17
CA TRP A 136 4.49 -7.92 -5.06
C TRP A 136 3.98 -8.57 -3.78
N LEU A 137 2.74 -8.30 -3.39
CA LEU A 137 2.11 -8.90 -2.21
C LEU A 137 1.89 -10.41 -2.35
N ASN A 138 1.67 -10.88 -3.58
CA ASN A 138 1.52 -12.29 -3.92
C ASN A 138 2.88 -13.03 -4.06
N GLY A 139 4.01 -12.32 -3.92
CA GLY A 139 5.36 -12.88 -3.98
C GLY A 139 5.99 -12.92 -5.38
N ASP A 140 5.26 -12.58 -6.44
CA ASP A 140 5.79 -12.48 -7.80
C ASP A 140 6.45 -11.11 -8.04
N LYS A 141 7.63 -10.95 -7.42
CA LYS A 141 8.41 -9.72 -7.53
C LYS A 141 8.95 -9.47 -8.95
N VAL A 142 9.07 -10.52 -9.78
CA VAL A 142 9.55 -10.38 -11.16
C VAL A 142 8.48 -9.70 -12.00
N GLN A 143 7.25 -10.22 -11.96
CA GLN A 143 6.14 -9.60 -12.69
C GLN A 143 5.81 -8.21 -12.16
N ALA A 144 5.92 -8.00 -10.83
CA ALA A 144 5.75 -6.67 -10.25
C ALA A 144 6.71 -5.64 -10.86
N LYS A 145 8.01 -5.97 -10.99
CA LYS A 145 9.00 -5.06 -11.60
C LYS A 145 8.73 -4.78 -13.07
N LEU A 146 8.19 -5.75 -13.81
CA LEU A 146 7.80 -5.54 -15.22
C LEU A 146 6.61 -4.57 -15.31
N ASP A 147 5.59 -4.78 -14.47
CA ASP A 147 4.40 -3.94 -14.44
C ASP A 147 4.72 -2.50 -14.00
N ILE A 148 5.67 -2.32 -13.08
CA ILE A 148 6.19 -0.99 -12.71
C ILE A 148 6.75 -0.28 -13.94
N LYS A 149 7.66 -0.92 -14.68
CA LYS A 149 8.24 -0.33 -15.90
C LYS A 149 7.17 0.04 -16.93
N SER A 150 6.15 -0.80 -17.09
CA SER A 150 5.02 -0.50 -17.97
C SER A 150 4.22 0.71 -17.49
N ALA A 151 3.96 0.85 -16.19
CA ALA A 151 3.28 2.01 -15.62
C ALA A 151 4.10 3.29 -15.80
N GLU A 152 5.40 3.26 -15.51
CA GLU A 152 6.33 4.38 -15.64
C GLU A 152 6.45 4.89 -17.09
N ALA A 153 6.47 3.97 -18.05
CA ALA A 153 6.53 4.32 -19.48
C ALA A 153 5.25 5.04 -19.97
N LEU A 154 4.12 4.87 -19.26
CA LEU A 154 2.83 5.45 -19.62
C LEU A 154 2.57 6.77 -18.89
N ASP A 155 2.97 6.88 -17.62
CA ASP A 155 2.82 8.09 -16.81
C ASP A 155 3.92 8.15 -15.75
N SER A 156 4.73 9.21 -15.78
CA SER A 156 5.83 9.39 -14.83
C SER A 156 5.36 9.59 -13.38
N THR A 157 4.10 9.99 -13.17
CA THR A 157 3.50 10.07 -11.83
C THR A 157 3.14 8.69 -11.27
N ALA A 158 2.97 7.67 -12.12
CA ALA A 158 2.77 6.28 -11.71
C ALA A 158 3.99 5.77 -10.93
N ALA A 159 5.20 6.18 -11.33
CA ALA A 159 6.46 5.87 -10.64
C ALA A 159 6.40 6.34 -9.19
N ALA A 160 6.04 7.62 -8.98
CA ALA A 160 5.98 8.24 -7.66
C ALA A 160 4.92 7.61 -6.73
N ILE A 161 3.81 7.12 -7.29
CA ILE A 161 2.76 6.43 -6.53
C ILE A 161 3.15 4.97 -6.21
N THR A 162 3.96 4.34 -7.06
CA THR A 162 4.43 2.95 -6.89
C THR A 162 5.70 2.86 -6.02
N TYR A 163 6.34 4.00 -5.71
CA TYR A 163 7.64 4.09 -5.06
C TYR A 163 7.60 3.85 -3.53
N ASN A 164 7.39 2.60 -3.13
CA ASN A 164 7.96 1.99 -1.91
C ASN A 164 8.39 0.52 -2.14
N ILE A 165 8.35 0.04 -3.39
CA ILE A 165 8.84 -1.29 -3.79
C ILE A 165 10.36 -1.26 -4.10
N ASN A 166 10.90 -0.08 -4.43
CA ASN A 166 12.30 0.11 -4.81
C ASN A 166 13.27 0.33 -3.62
N VAL A 167 12.80 0.26 -2.37
CA VAL A 167 13.66 0.45 -1.17
C VAL A 167 14.35 -0.85 -0.70
N PHE A 168 14.05 -2.02 -1.31
CA PHE A 168 14.61 -3.31 -0.87
C PHE A 168 15.15 -4.19 -2.01
N GLY A 169 15.60 -3.56 -3.11
CA GLY A 169 16.39 -4.21 -4.14
C GLY A 169 17.86 -3.94 -3.93
#